data_AF-A0A0N0UZ92-F1
#
_entry.id   AF-A0A0N0UZ92-F1
#
_cell.length_a   1.000
_cell.length_b   1.000
_cell.length_c   1.000
_cell.angle_alpha   90.00
_cell.angle_beta   90.00
_cell.angle_gamma   90.00
#
_symmetry.space_group_name_H-M   'P 1'
#
loop_
_entity.id
_entity.type
_entity.pdbx_description
1 polymer ?
#
loop_
_entity_poly.entity_id
_entity_poly.type
_entity_poly.pdbx_seq_one_letter_code
_entity_poly.pdbx_strand_id
1 'polypeptide(L)'
;MQIFLQEKIGNPALFTGRKRELYNLLHWVDGIKTETSKSKAIISRRKTGKSAVMQRLFNILFAQNDQVIPFYFEIQKCALAGFGQLGRLADG
;
A
#
# COMPACT_ATOMS: atom_id res chain seq x y z
N MET A 1 -22.64 3.57 3.90
CA MET A 1 -21.85 2.36 3.56
C MET A 1 -20.45 2.56 4.09
N GLN A 2 -19.98 1.75 5.05
CA GLN A 2 -18.57 1.81 5.49
C GLN A 2 -17.77 0.84 4.61
N ILE A 3 -17.00 1.39 3.67
CA ILE A 3 -16.23 0.62 2.69
C ILE A 3 -14.82 0.42 3.25
N PHE A 4 -14.70 -0.40 4.30
CA PHE A 4 -13.38 -0.78 4.81
C PHE A 4 -12.70 -1.74 3.85
N LEU A 5 -11.40 -1.56 3.67
CA LEU A 5 -10.60 -2.42 2.83
C LEU A 5 -10.24 -3.68 3.63
N GLN A 6 -10.50 -4.86 3.07
CA GLN A 6 -10.12 -6.12 3.71
C GLN A 6 -8.59 -6.23 3.80
N GLU A 7 -8.06 -6.17 5.02
CA GLU A 7 -6.62 -6.24 5.25
C GLU A 7 -6.09 -7.65 4.95
N LYS A 8 -5.03 -7.76 4.14
CA LYS A 8 -4.40 -9.04 3.75
C LYS A 8 -3.77 -9.80 4.92
N ILE A 9 -3.67 -9.18 6.09
CA ILE A 9 -3.20 -9.82 7.33
C ILE A 9 -4.29 -10.63 8.03
N GLY A 10 -5.54 -10.53 7.59
CA GLY A 10 -6.68 -11.13 8.28
C GLY A 10 -7.06 -10.28 9.50
N ASN A 11 -6.93 -10.84 10.71
CA ASN A 11 -7.31 -10.14 11.94
C ASN A 11 -6.39 -8.92 12.18
N PRO A 12 -6.92 -7.68 12.23
CA PRO A 12 -6.10 -6.50 12.41
C PRO A 12 -5.37 -6.43 13.76
N ALA A 13 -5.84 -7.17 14.78
CA ALA A 13 -5.12 -7.30 16.05
C ALA A 13 -3.75 -7.97 15.90
N LEU A 14 -3.52 -8.71 14.79
CA LEU A 14 -2.24 -9.35 14.47
C LEU A 14 -1.23 -8.40 13.84
N PHE A 15 -1.59 -7.13 13.59
CA PHE A 15 -0.66 -6.13 13.07
C PHE A 15 0.40 -5.78 14.12
N THR A 16 1.53 -6.44 14.01
CA THR A 16 2.68 -6.31 14.92
C THR A 16 3.97 -5.97 14.15
N GLY A 17 5.03 -5.55 14.85
CA GLY A 17 6.36 -5.33 14.26
C GLY A 17 6.56 -4.07 13.39
N ARG A 18 5.50 -3.46 12.85
CA ARG A 18 5.59 -2.24 12.01
C ARG A 18 4.84 -1.02 12.57
N LYS A 19 4.56 -1.02 13.87
CA LYS A 19 3.86 0.08 14.56
C LYS A 19 4.59 1.42 14.39
N ARG A 20 5.92 1.44 14.48
CA ARG A 20 6.74 2.65 14.28
C ARG A 20 6.64 3.19 12.86
N GLU A 21 6.66 2.31 11.86
CA GLU A 21 6.52 2.71 10.45
C GLU A 21 5.13 3.28 10.18
N LEU A 22 4.08 2.64 10.72
CA LEU A 22 2.71 3.16 10.66
C LEU A 22 2.57 4.53 11.33
N TYR A 23 3.16 4.72 12.51
CA TYR A 23 3.17 6.00 13.21
C TYR A 23 3.85 7.11 12.37
N ASN A 24 5.00 6.80 11.76
CA ASN A 24 5.68 7.74 10.88
C ASN A 24 4.85 8.12 9.64
N LEU A 25 4.03 7.19 9.14
CA LEU A 25 3.09 7.46 8.04
C LEU A 25 1.92 8.33 8.51
N LEU A 26 1.38 8.10 9.71
CA LEU A 26 0.34 8.97 10.28
C LEU A 26 0.84 10.39 10.49
N HIS A 27 2.04 10.56 11.05
CA HIS A 27 2.67 11.88 11.14
C HIS A 27 2.90 12.52 9.77
N TRP A 28 3.22 11.72 8.75
CA TRP A 28 3.31 12.24 7.37
C TRP A 28 1.95 12.71 6.86
N VAL A 29 0.84 12.03 7.21
CA VAL A 29 -0.51 12.49 6.86
C VAL A 29 -0.83 13.82 7.52
N ASP A 30 -0.39 14.07 8.75
CA ASP A 30 -0.61 15.36 9.41
C ASP A 30 0.02 16.52 8.62
N GLY A 31 1.20 16.31 8.01
CA GLY A 31 1.80 17.29 7.11
C GLY A 31 1.07 17.45 5.76
N ILE A 32 0.22 16.50 5.35
CA ILE A 32 -0.64 16.67 4.15
C ILE A 32 -1.69 17.73 4.44
N LYS A 33 -2.27 17.72 5.65
CA LYS A 33 -3.28 18.71 6.08
C LYS A 33 -2.76 20.13 6.05
N THR A 34 -1.45 20.31 6.28
CA THR A 34 -0.78 21.61 6.25
C THR A 34 -0.02 21.87 4.94
N GLU A 35 -0.22 21.05 3.91
CA GLU A 35 0.47 21.18 2.60
C GLU A 35 2.01 21.14 2.65
N THR A 36 2.61 20.58 3.70
CA THR A 36 4.07 20.49 3.88
C THR A 36 4.65 19.12 3.48
N SER A 37 3.79 18.11 3.38
CA SER A 37 4.20 16.73 3.10
C SER A 37 4.55 16.49 1.64
N LYS A 38 5.69 15.84 1.41
CA LYS A 38 6.16 15.40 0.09
C LYS A 38 5.76 13.95 -0.19
N SER A 39 5.83 13.55 -1.47
CA SER A 39 5.65 12.16 -1.91
C SER A 39 6.60 11.20 -1.18
N LYS A 40 6.09 10.02 -0.81
CA LYS A 40 6.85 8.96 -0.14
C LYS A 40 6.69 7.63 -0.86
N ALA A 41 7.75 6.82 -0.84
CA ALA A 41 7.76 5.45 -1.35
C ALA A 41 8.29 4.49 -0.28
N ILE A 42 7.69 3.30 -0.18
CA ILE A 42 8.17 2.22 0.70
C ILE A 42 8.68 1.07 -0.17
N ILE A 43 9.98 0.81 -0.10
CA ILE A 43 10.65 -0.24 -0.89
C ILE A 43 11.19 -1.30 0.07
N SER A 44 10.88 -2.58 -0.18
CA SER A 44 11.53 -3.72 0.47
C SER A 44 11.23 -5.01 -0.27
N ARG A 45 11.85 -6.12 0.16
CA ARG A 45 11.64 -7.47 -0.38
C ARG A 45 10.17 -7.90 -0.37
N ARG A 46 9.79 -8.87 -1.21
CA ARG A 46 8.43 -9.44 -1.21
C ARG A 46 8.11 -10.09 0.14
N LYS A 47 6.81 -10.17 0.45
CA LYS A 47 6.27 -10.82 1.67
C LYS A 47 6.71 -10.19 3.00
N THR A 48 7.14 -8.93 3.00
CA THR A 48 7.54 -8.22 4.22
C THR A 48 6.41 -7.43 4.89
N GLY A 49 5.19 -7.48 4.36
CA GLY A 49 4.03 -6.80 4.94
C GLY A 49 3.83 -5.34 4.53
N LYS A 50 4.55 -4.81 3.54
CA LYS A 50 4.33 -3.43 3.04
C LYS A 50 2.89 -3.14 2.64
N SER A 51 2.26 -4.07 1.92
CA SER A 51 0.86 -3.92 1.51
C SER A 51 -0.07 -3.86 2.72
N ALA A 52 0.20 -4.68 3.75
CA ALA A 52 -0.57 -4.66 4.99
C ALA A 52 -0.49 -3.30 5.71
N VAL A 53 0.70 -2.69 5.78
CA VAL A 53 0.88 -1.35 6.36
C VAL A 53 0.02 -0.32 5.62
N MET A 54 0.01 -0.35 4.28
CA MET A 54 -0.78 0.60 3.49
C MET A 54 -2.29 0.39 3.62
N GLN A 55 -2.74 -0.87 3.67
CA GLN A 55 -4.16 -1.20 3.89
C GLN A 55 -4.61 -0.75 5.28
N ARG A 56 -3.77 -0.96 6.30
CA ARG A 56 -4.02 -0.49 7.66
C ARG A 56 -4.10 1.04 7.74
N LEU A 57 -3.16 1.73 7.10
CA LEU A 57 -3.17 3.19 7.00
C LEU A 57 -4.46 3.68 6.35
N PHE A 58 -4.86 3.10 5.22
CA PHE A 58 -6.12 3.43 4.54
C PHE A 58 -7.31 3.30 5.50
N ASN A 59 -7.46 2.16 6.19
CA ASN A 59 -8.59 1.94 7.09
C ASN A 59 -8.62 2.94 8.26
N ILE A 60 -7.47 3.29 8.82
CA ILE A 60 -7.38 4.31 9.88
C ILE A 60 -7.85 5.67 9.35
N LEU A 61 -7.33 6.11 8.21
CA LEU A 61 -7.68 7.41 7.61
C LEU A 61 -9.15 7.47 7.20
N PHE A 62 -9.66 6.38 6.62
CA PHE A 62 -11.06 6.28 6.22
C PHE A 62 -11.99 6.29 7.44
N ALA A 63 -11.61 5.65 8.54
CA ALA A 63 -12.36 5.69 9.80
C ALA A 63 -12.32 7.06 10.47
N GLN A 64 -11.18 7.76 10.41
CA GLN A 64 -11.03 9.10 10.96
C GLN A 64 -11.92 10.11 10.23
N ASN A 65 -12.12 9.93 8.92
CA ASN A 65 -12.97 10.77 8.08
C ASN A 65 -12.68 12.27 8.28
N ASP A 66 -11.39 12.60 8.27
CA ASP A 66 -10.84 13.93 8.52
C ASP A 66 -10.56 14.65 7.18
N GLN A 67 -9.73 15.70 7.19
CA GLN A 67 -9.35 16.52 6.02
C GLN A 67 -8.61 15.77 4.90
N VAL A 68 -8.22 14.50 5.10
CA VAL A 68 -7.47 13.71 4.12
C VAL A 68 -8.33 12.55 3.61
N ILE A 69 -8.59 12.53 2.30
CA ILE A 69 -9.34 11.47 1.63
C ILE A 69 -8.38 10.41 1.09
N PRO A 70 -8.35 9.18 1.66
CA PRO A 70 -7.44 8.15 1.20
C PRO A 70 -7.98 7.43 -0.05
N PHE A 71 -7.10 7.15 -1.02
CA PHE A 71 -7.38 6.29 -2.16
C PHE A 71 -6.39 5.12 -2.19
N TYR A 72 -6.88 3.92 -2.52
CA TYR A 72 -6.05 2.72 -2.61
C TYR A 72 -6.15 2.08 -3.99
N PHE A 73 -5.00 1.86 -4.62
CA PHE A 73 -4.89 1.15 -5.89
C PHE A 73 -3.91 -0.01 -5.77
N GLU A 74 -4.32 -1.19 -6.22
CA GLU A 74 -3.43 -2.34 -6.38
C GLU A 74 -3.11 -2.55 -7.85
N ILE A 75 -1.88 -2.21 -8.24
CA ILE A 75 -1.38 -2.47 -9.59
C ILE A 75 -0.96 -3.94 -9.64
N GLN A 76 -1.76 -4.75 -10.34
CA GLN A 76 -1.39 -6.12 -10.61
C GLN A 76 -0.19 -6.15 -11.55
N LYS A 77 0.69 -7.13 -11.34
CA LYS A 77 1.83 -7.32 -12.24
C LYS A 77 1.23 -7.67 -13.61
N CYS A 78 1.40 -6.81 -14.62
CA CYS A 78 1.19 -7.22 -16.00
C CYS A 78 2.07 -8.44 -16.23
N ALA A 79 1.43 -9.59 -16.45
CA ALA A 79 2.15 -10.75 -16.93
C ALA A 79 2.61 -10.41 -18.35
N LEU A 80 3.88 -10.03 -18.50
CA LEU A 80 4.59 -10.12 -19.78
C LEU A 80 4.79 -11.61 -20.14
N ALA A 81 3.72 -12.41 -20.06
CA ALA A 81 3.75 -13.84 -20.34
C ALA A 81 3.81 -14.15 -21.85
N GLY A 82 3.75 -13.13 -22.72
CA GLY A 82 3.78 -13.31 -24.18
C GLY A 82 5.12 -13.05 -24.88
N PHE A 83 6.04 -12.27 -24.29
CA PHE A 83 7.27 -11.89 -25.01
C PHE A 83 8.40 -12.94 -24.95
N GLY A 84 8.31 -13.90 -24.03
CA GLY A 84 9.30 -14.99 -23.92
C GLY A 84 9.15 -16.11 -24.96
N GLN A 85 8.03 -16.17 -25.71
CA GLN A 85 7.84 -17.13 -26.80
C GLN A 85 8.26 -16.57 -28.17
N LEU A 86 8.22 -15.25 -28.36
CA LEU A 86 8.66 -14.61 -29.61
C LEU A 86 10.19 -14.62 -29.79
N GLY A 87 10.96 -14.56 -28.69
CA GLY A 87 12.43 -14.61 -28.76
C GLY A 87 13.02 -15.99 -29.09
N ARG A 88 12.20 -17.06 -29.12
CA ARG A 88 12.66 -18.44 -29.41
C ARG A 88 12.37 -18.89 -30.85
N LEU A 89 11.63 -18.09 -31.62
CA LEU A 89 11.32 -18.33 -33.03
C LEU A 89 12.23 -17.52 -33.98
N ALA A 90 13.08 -16.63 -33.45
CA ALA A 90 13.98 -15.81 -34.24
C ALA A 90 15.42 -16.37 -34.34
N ASP A 91 15.73 -17.45 -33.62
CA ASP A 91 17.05 -18.09 -33.58
C ASP A 91 17.05 -19.51 -34.23
N GLY A 92 16.12 -19.77 -35.15
CA GLY A 92 15.98 -21.03 -35.88
C GLY A 92 16.16 -20.88 -37.38
#